data_AF-A0A1B8Y7R2-F1
#
_entry.id   AF-A0A1B8Y7R2-F1
#
_cell.length_a   1.000
_cell.length_b   1.000
_cell.length_c   1.000
_cell.angle_alpha   90.00
_cell.angle_beta   90.00
_cell.angle_gamma   90.00
#
_symmetry.space_group_name_H-M   'P 1'
#
loop_
_entity.id
_entity.type
_entity.pdbx_description
1 polymer ?
#
loop_
_entity_poly.entity_id
_entity_poly.type
_entity_poly.pdbx_seq_one_letter_code
_entity_poly.pdbx_strand_id
1 'polypeptide(L)'
;MFQISYGATHPALNDRVQYPHYFSTGPNDHIQHIAIAELVERLGWTWVIILAASGDYGERESKNLRNEITKHGACIDFIGALTEDKDKDIKTLVRIQKSSAEVVILCGELFRTISLSYQ
;
A
#
# COMPACT_ATOMS: atom_id res chain seq x y z
N MET A 1 -4.34 13.27 -29.35
CA MET A 1 -3.11 13.76 -28.68
C MET A 1 -2.59 12.65 -27.79
N PHE A 2 -1.31 12.31 -27.88
CA PHE A 2 -0.70 11.25 -27.06
C PHE A 2 -0.24 11.82 -25.72
N GLN A 3 -0.49 11.09 -24.63
CA GLN A 3 -0.06 11.45 -23.28
C GLN A 3 0.85 10.36 -22.74
N ILE A 4 2.07 10.73 -22.37
CA ILE A 4 3.04 9.82 -21.76
C ILE A 4 3.23 10.27 -20.31
N SER A 5 3.00 9.36 -19.38
CA SER A 5 3.26 9.55 -17.96
C SER A 5 4.49 8.77 -17.52
N TYR A 6 5.26 9.34 -16.60
CA TYR A 6 6.45 8.69 -16.07
C TYR A 6 6.12 7.60 -15.03
N GLY A 7 4.98 7.72 -14.34
CA GLY A 7 4.70 6.87 -13.18
C GLY A 7 3.31 6.98 -12.59
N ALA A 8 2.31 7.46 -13.33
CA ALA A 8 0.94 7.29 -12.87
C ALA A 8 0.53 5.83 -13.09
N THR A 9 -0.01 5.22 -12.04
CA THR A 9 -0.29 3.78 -11.97
C THR A 9 -1.77 3.48 -11.78
N HIS A 10 -2.63 4.50 -11.73
CA HIS A 10 -4.06 4.34 -11.50
C HIS A 10 -4.68 3.37 -12.53
N PRO A 11 -5.36 2.28 -12.12
CA PRO A 11 -5.86 1.23 -13.01
C PRO A 11 -6.75 1.72 -14.16
N ALA A 12 -7.54 2.76 -13.92
CA ALA A 12 -8.38 3.39 -14.94
C ALA A 12 -7.57 3.84 -16.17
N LEU A 13 -6.32 4.28 -15.97
CA LEU A 13 -5.46 4.76 -17.05
C LEU A 13 -4.95 3.63 -17.97
N ASN A 14 -5.11 2.36 -17.55
CA ASN A 14 -4.78 1.20 -18.37
C ASN A 14 -5.96 0.75 -19.26
N ASP A 15 -7.16 1.32 -19.08
CA ASP A 15 -8.31 1.04 -19.95
C ASP A 15 -8.09 1.71 -21.31
N ARG A 16 -7.74 0.91 -22.32
CA ARG A 16 -7.49 1.40 -23.70
C ARG A 16 -8.76 1.82 -24.43
N VAL A 17 -9.95 1.47 -23.93
CA VAL A 17 -11.23 1.93 -24.49
C VAL A 17 -11.48 3.37 -24.03
N GLN A 18 -11.27 3.66 -22.75
CA GLN A 18 -11.42 5.01 -22.19
C GLN A 18 -10.22 5.92 -22.46
N TYR A 19 -9.00 5.37 -22.48
CA TYR A 19 -7.74 6.10 -22.64
C TYR A 19 -6.86 5.50 -23.77
N PRO A 20 -7.31 5.53 -25.04
CA PRO A 20 -6.61 4.89 -26.17
C PRO A 20 -5.22 5.49 -26.50
N HIS A 21 -4.91 6.67 -25.96
CA HIS A 21 -3.67 7.40 -26.24
C HIS A 21 -2.80 7.65 -25.00
N TYR A 22 -3.11 6.99 -23.88
CA TYR A 22 -2.34 7.07 -22.64
C TYR A 22 -1.27 5.97 -22.60
N PHE A 23 -0.05 6.35 -22.26
CA PHE A 23 1.07 5.44 -22.06
C PHE A 23 1.78 5.78 -20.74
N SER A 24 2.13 4.79 -19.94
CA SER A 24 2.94 4.97 -18.72
C SER A 24 4.22 4.15 -18.85
N THR A 25 5.35 4.75 -18.45
CA THR A 25 6.63 4.04 -18.34
C THR A 25 6.83 3.42 -16.95
N GLY A 26 5.94 3.71 -16.01
CA GLY A 26 6.00 3.17 -14.64
C GLY A 26 5.52 1.70 -14.57
N PRO A 27 5.99 0.94 -13.58
CA PRO A 27 5.49 -0.42 -13.35
C PRO A 27 4.02 -0.39 -12.92
N ASN A 28 3.24 -1.35 -13.38
CA ASN A 28 1.87 -1.55 -12.91
C ASN A 28 1.89 -1.89 -11.41
N ASP A 29 1.04 -1.23 -10.60
CA ASP A 29 0.92 -1.48 -9.14
C ASP A 29 0.69 -2.95 -8.81
N HIS A 30 0.00 -3.69 -9.70
CA HIS A 30 -0.19 -5.13 -9.52
C HIS A 30 1.14 -5.90 -9.45
N ILE A 31 2.13 -5.53 -10.26
CA ILE A 31 3.45 -6.17 -10.24
C ILE A 31 4.17 -5.86 -8.92
N GLN A 32 3.98 -4.65 -8.38
CA GLN A 32 4.57 -4.29 -7.08
C GLN A 32 3.98 -5.14 -5.95
N HIS A 33 2.67 -5.38 -5.94
CA HIS A 33 2.04 -6.22 -4.93
C HIS A 33 2.51 -7.67 -4.97
N ILE A 34 2.65 -8.24 -6.18
CA ILE A 34 3.19 -9.60 -6.35
C ILE A 34 4.62 -9.65 -5.80
N ALA A 35 5.47 -8.70 -6.18
CA ALA A 35 6.85 -8.65 -5.73
C ALA A 35 6.98 -8.56 -4.20
N ILE A 36 6.12 -7.77 -3.55
CA ILE A 36 6.07 -7.67 -2.08
C ILE A 36 5.60 -9.00 -1.46
N ALA A 37 4.56 -9.63 -2.02
CA ALA A 37 4.05 -10.89 -1.50
C ALA A 37 5.08 -12.03 -1.61
N GLU A 38 5.80 -12.12 -2.73
CA GLU A 38 6.89 -13.08 -2.88
C GLU A 38 8.06 -12.77 -1.92
N LEU A 39 8.32 -11.51 -1.61
CA LEU A 39 9.34 -11.13 -0.61
C LEU A 39 8.92 -11.59 0.79
N VAL A 40 7.66 -11.36 1.16
CA VAL A 40 7.07 -11.81 2.45
C VAL A 40 7.21 -13.33 2.60
N GLU A 41 6.89 -14.08 1.54
CA GLU A 41 7.05 -15.53 1.51
C GLU A 41 8.52 -15.96 1.66
N ARG A 42 9.43 -15.38 0.85
CA ARG A 42 10.85 -15.75 0.86
C ARG A 42 11.54 -15.45 2.19
N LEU A 43 11.08 -14.43 2.92
CA LEU A 43 11.60 -14.08 4.24
C LEU A 43 10.92 -14.85 5.38
N GLY A 44 9.92 -15.70 5.08
CA GLY A 44 9.24 -16.54 6.06
C GLY A 44 8.30 -15.76 6.99
N TRP A 45 7.89 -14.55 6.61
CA TRP A 45 7.00 -13.73 7.41
C TRP A 45 5.55 -14.20 7.24
N THR A 46 4.98 -14.76 8.31
CA THR A 46 3.63 -15.34 8.28
C THR A 46 2.55 -14.42 8.86
N TRP A 47 2.95 -13.38 9.60
CA TRP A 47 2.05 -12.43 10.25
C TRP A 47 2.54 -11.00 10.05
N VAL A 48 1.82 -10.20 9.25
CA VAL A 48 2.23 -8.85 8.88
C VAL A 48 1.09 -7.83 9.09
N ILE A 49 1.45 -6.56 9.23
CA ILE A 49 0.50 -5.43 9.23
C ILE A 49 0.66 -4.67 7.91
N ILE A 50 -0.45 -4.19 7.35
CA ILE A 50 -0.41 -3.21 6.26
C ILE A 50 -0.78 -1.85 6.83
N LEU A 51 0.06 -0.85 6.58
CA LEU A 51 -0.23 0.55 6.89
C LEU A 51 -0.46 1.29 5.57
N ALA A 52 -1.68 1.76 5.36
CA ALA A 52 -2.10 2.42 4.14
C ALA A 52 -2.10 3.96 4.29
N ALA A 53 -1.80 4.68 3.20
CA ALA A 53 -2.14 6.08 3.11
C ALA A 53 -3.67 6.25 3.16
N SER A 54 -4.15 7.32 3.79
CA SER A 54 -5.59 7.61 3.79
C SER A 54 -6.12 7.93 2.38
N GLY A 55 -7.38 7.59 2.14
CA GLY A 55 -8.07 7.83 0.87
C GLY A 55 -8.22 6.59 -0.02
N ASP A 56 -9.01 6.74 -1.09
CA ASP A 56 -9.47 5.63 -1.94
C ASP A 56 -8.31 4.86 -2.58
N TYR A 57 -7.22 5.55 -2.93
CA TYR A 57 -6.02 4.93 -3.49
C TYR A 57 -5.40 3.95 -2.48
N GLY A 58 -5.03 4.42 -1.28
CA GLY A 58 -4.42 3.56 -0.26
C GLY A 58 -5.36 2.44 0.21
N GLU A 59 -6.67 2.67 0.27
CA GLU A 59 -7.65 1.62 0.58
C GLU A 59 -7.66 0.53 -0.51
N ARG A 60 -7.65 0.91 -1.79
CA ARG A 60 -7.62 -0.06 -2.89
C ARG A 60 -6.31 -0.83 -2.93
N GLU A 61 -5.18 -0.13 -2.87
CA GLU A 61 -3.86 -0.76 -2.95
C GLU A 61 -3.62 -1.72 -1.77
N SER A 62 -4.04 -1.35 -0.55
CA SER A 62 -3.93 -2.23 0.62
C SER A 62 -4.79 -3.50 0.50
N LYS A 63 -5.98 -3.43 -0.12
CA LYS A 63 -6.80 -4.62 -0.41
C LYS A 63 -6.14 -5.53 -1.44
N ASN A 64 -5.58 -4.95 -2.51
CA ASN A 64 -4.87 -5.71 -3.54
C ASN A 64 -3.65 -6.41 -2.96
N LEU A 65 -2.84 -5.69 -2.17
CA LEU A 65 -1.69 -6.24 -1.48
C LEU A 65 -2.07 -7.35 -0.49
N ARG A 66 -3.12 -7.15 0.30
CA ARG A 66 -3.65 -8.20 1.20
C ARG A 66 -3.98 -9.48 0.44
N ASN A 67 -4.61 -9.37 -0.73
CA ASN A 67 -4.96 -10.53 -1.54
C ASN A 67 -3.70 -11.27 -2.01
N GLU A 68 -2.68 -10.56 -2.50
CA GLU A 68 -1.43 -11.20 -2.93
C GLU A 68 -0.70 -11.85 -1.75
N ILE A 69 -0.54 -11.16 -0.61
CA ILE A 69 0.12 -11.74 0.56
C ILE A 69 -0.62 -13.00 1.06
N THR A 70 -1.95 -12.98 1.07
CA THR A 70 -2.76 -14.14 1.48
C THR A 70 -2.59 -15.32 0.53
N LYS A 71 -2.47 -15.07 -0.78
CA LYS A 71 -2.19 -16.14 -1.77
C LYS A 71 -0.81 -16.78 -1.55
N HIS A 72 0.14 -16.03 -1.00
CA HIS A 72 1.50 -16.50 -0.70
C HIS A 72 1.64 -17.05 0.74
N GLY A 73 0.51 -17.37 1.41
CA GLY A 73 0.51 -18.14 2.66
C GLY A 73 0.71 -17.32 3.94
N ALA A 74 0.76 -15.99 3.86
CA ALA A 74 0.88 -15.12 5.02
C ALA A 74 -0.45 -14.45 5.38
N CYS A 75 -0.60 -14.06 6.65
CA CYS A 75 -1.81 -13.45 7.19
C CYS A 75 -1.59 -11.98 7.54
N ILE A 76 -2.66 -11.20 7.38
CA ILE A 76 -2.68 -9.77 7.71
C ILE A 76 -3.38 -9.61 9.05
N ASP A 77 -2.67 -9.11 10.06
CA ASP A 77 -3.24 -8.86 11.39
C ASP A 77 -4.33 -7.79 11.34
N PHE A 78 -3.99 -6.65 10.73
CA PHE A 78 -4.94 -5.63 10.35
C PHE A 78 -4.37 -4.70 9.27
N ILE A 79 -5.25 -3.94 8.66
CA ILE A 79 -4.90 -2.82 7.79
C ILE A 79 -5.16 -1.54 8.59
N GLY A 80 -4.10 -0.78 8.87
CA GLY A 80 -4.17 0.54 9.49
C GLY A 80 -4.10 1.66 8.46
N ALA A 81 -4.46 2.88 8.85
CA ALA A 81 -4.26 4.07 8.03
C ALA A 81 -3.68 5.22 8.87
N LEU A 82 -2.87 6.06 8.22
CA LEU A 82 -2.45 7.37 8.75
C LEU A 82 -3.21 8.46 8.00
N THR A 83 -3.95 9.27 8.75
CA THR A 83 -4.99 10.19 8.26
C THR A 83 -4.70 11.66 8.57
N GLU A 84 -3.55 11.97 9.17
CA GLU A 84 -3.19 13.28 9.74
C GLU A 84 -4.10 13.72 10.92
N ASP A 85 -5.05 12.87 11.31
CA ASP A 85 -5.86 13.00 12.51
C ASP A 85 -5.12 12.32 13.66
N LYS A 86 -4.58 13.15 14.58
CA LYS A 86 -3.75 12.67 15.71
C LYS A 86 -4.43 11.56 16.52
N ASP A 87 -5.73 11.66 16.77
CA ASP A 87 -6.44 10.68 17.61
C ASP A 87 -6.60 9.34 16.89
N LYS A 88 -6.84 9.37 15.57
CA LYS A 88 -6.88 8.15 14.75
C LYS A 88 -5.50 7.53 14.60
N ASP A 89 -4.50 8.36 14.33
CA ASP A 89 -3.12 7.91 14.10
C ASP A 89 -2.55 7.29 15.38
N ILE A 90 -2.78 7.88 16.56
CA ILE A 90 -2.41 7.29 17.86
C ILE A 90 -3.09 5.94 18.06
N LYS A 91 -4.38 5.81 17.75
CA LYS A 91 -5.10 4.51 17.87
C LYS A 91 -4.49 3.45 16.95
N THR A 92 -4.12 3.81 15.72
CA THR A 92 -3.44 2.93 14.79
C THR A 92 -2.09 2.48 15.36
N LEU A 93 -1.27 3.42 15.84
CA LEU A 93 0.05 3.11 16.42
C LEU A 93 -0.05 2.22 17.68
N VAL A 94 -1.01 2.49 18.57
CA VAL A 94 -1.27 1.64 19.75
C VAL A 94 -1.69 0.23 19.32
N ARG A 95 -2.44 0.09 18.22
CA ARG A 95 -2.81 -1.22 17.69
C ARG A 95 -1.61 -1.97 17.11
N ILE A 96 -0.69 -1.26 16.44
CA ILE A 96 0.59 -1.85 15.97
C ILE A 96 1.38 -2.39 17.17
N GLN A 97 1.52 -1.61 18.25
CA GLN A 97 2.27 -2.02 19.45
C GLN A 97 1.68 -3.25 20.17
N LYS A 98 0.39 -3.52 20.00
CA LYS A 98 -0.29 -4.68 20.59
C LYS A 98 -0.24 -5.93 19.72
N SER A 99 0.19 -5.81 18.46
CA SER A 99 0.28 -6.91 17.53
C SER A 99 1.52 -7.77 17.80
N SER A 100 1.44 -9.05 17.44
CA SER A 100 2.60 -9.94 17.36
C SER A 100 3.31 -9.89 16.00
N ALA A 101 2.82 -9.08 15.05
CA ALA A 101 3.46 -8.91 13.75
C ALA A 101 4.82 -8.19 13.90
N GLU A 102 5.88 -8.77 13.34
CA GLU A 102 7.22 -8.17 13.35
C GLU A 102 7.44 -7.21 12.17
N VAL A 103 6.52 -7.23 11.19
CA VAL A 103 6.68 -6.53 9.92
C VAL A 103 5.46 -5.66 9.64
N VAL A 104 5.73 -4.40 9.32
CA VAL A 104 4.73 -3.44 8.84
C VAL A 104 5.07 -3.07 7.41
N ILE A 105 4.15 -3.33 6.50
CA ILE A 105 4.28 -2.99 5.08
C ILE A 105 3.54 -1.68 4.82
N LEU A 106 4.28 -0.69 4.32
CA LEU A 106 3.73 0.62 3.99
C LEU A 106 3.18 0.61 2.56
N CYS A 107 1.97 1.14 2.37
CA CYS A 107 1.27 1.14 1.08
C CYS A 107 0.58 2.48 0.83
N GLY A 108 0.79 3.09 -0.34
CA GLY A 108 0.15 4.35 -0.73
C GLY A 108 1.14 5.45 -1.14
N GLU A 109 0.61 6.62 -1.49
CA GLU A 109 1.43 7.80 -1.79
C GLU A 109 2.11 8.33 -0.53
N LEU A 110 3.19 9.11 -0.74
CA LEU A 110 4.14 9.61 0.25
C LEU A 110 3.48 9.85 1.62
N PHE A 111 3.75 8.96 2.59
CA PHE A 111 3.44 9.25 3.98
C PHE A 111 4.17 10.55 4.30
N ARG A 112 3.42 11.64 4.49
CA ARG A 112 4.01 12.86 5.03
C ARG A 112 4.50 12.47 6.40
N THR A 113 5.81 12.26 6.53
CA THR A 113 6.46 12.07 7.81
C THR A 113 6.03 13.28 8.62
N ILE A 114 5.16 13.08 9.61
CA ILE A 114 4.92 14.09 10.62
C ILE A 114 6.30 14.27 11.22
N SER A 115 6.96 15.37 10.89
CA SER A 115 8.15 15.82 11.59
C SER A 115 7.76 15.75 13.06
N LEU A 116 8.31 14.79 13.81
CA LEU A 116 8.31 14.85 15.26
C LEU A 116 9.27 15.98 15.63
N SER A 117 8.90 17.22 15.28
CA SER A 117 9.43 18.40 15.94
C SER A 117 8.89 18.31 17.35
N TYR A 118 9.71 17.73 18.23
CA TYR A 118 9.71 18.02 19.65
C TYR A 118 9.53 19.54 19.82
N GLN A 119 8.40 19.94 20.38
CA GLN A 119 8.26 21.19 21.12
C GLN A 119 7.90 20.83 22.54
#